data_AF-A0A7Y5LMI6-F1
#
_entry.id   AF-A0A7Y5LMI6-F1
#
_cell.length_a   1.000
_cell.length_b   1.000
_cell.length_c   1.000
_cell.angle_alpha   90.00
_cell.angle_beta   90.00
_cell.angle_gamma   90.00
#
_symmetry.space_group_name_H-M   'P 1'
#
loop_
_entity.id
_entity.type
_entity.pdbx_description
1 polymer ?
#
loop_
_entity_poly.entity_id
_entity_poly.type
_entity_poly.pdbx_seq_one_letter_code
_entity_poly.pdbx_strand_id
1 'polypeptide(L)'
;MWTEDVERGATYPRTVVVLAASVIAVSFIGFFVGVRESATEGAEGHPTRLQVDSALVAPALSYAQLREKSRTAPTTQAEALRKIAAVPSEDGNRDGERTYTDVLARSNLRAYDGAPPMVPHPIPIRGDLPCLTCHDQGLVVGSLRAPAVSHAKLTNCVQCHVPANGPFPDGFPADIEPIALNEFSGLAAAHQSPRAWDGAPPVVPHSTWMRQECDSCHGPSGAPGIRTTHPLRQNCLQCHATSAILENRPMEQLPFGSELLR
;
A
#
# COMPACT_ATOMS: atom_id res chain seq x y z
N MET A 1 -8.38 62.84 -4.85
CA MET A 1 -9.72 63.17 -4.33
C MET A 1 -10.59 61.91 -4.42
N TRP A 2 -10.35 60.97 -3.51
CA TRP A 2 -11.15 59.76 -3.28
C TRP A 2 -10.98 59.42 -1.80
N THR A 3 -11.72 60.14 -0.97
CA THR A 3 -11.77 59.95 0.48
C THR A 3 -12.87 58.94 0.80
N GLU A 4 -12.48 57.92 1.57
CA GLU A 4 -13.15 57.50 2.81
C GLU A 4 -14.68 57.34 2.76
N ASP A 5 -15.17 56.12 2.59
CA ASP A 5 -16.59 55.81 2.88
C ASP A 5 -16.87 54.30 3.10
N VAL A 6 -16.04 53.60 3.88
CA VAL A 6 -16.28 52.18 4.21
C VAL A 6 -16.08 51.87 5.69
N GLU A 7 -16.84 52.52 6.57
CA GLU A 7 -17.06 52.03 7.94
C GLU A 7 -18.52 52.20 8.36
N ARG A 8 -19.45 51.53 7.65
CA ARG A 8 -20.78 51.25 8.21
C ARG A 8 -20.72 49.89 8.91
N GLY A 9 -20.39 49.92 10.20
CA GLY A 9 -20.47 48.75 11.07
C GLY A 9 -21.89 48.19 11.06
N ALA A 10 -22.06 47.01 10.47
CA ALA A 10 -23.32 46.30 10.47
C ALA A 10 -23.69 45.95 11.93
N THR A 11 -24.61 46.70 12.51
CA THR A 11 -25.16 46.41 13.83
C THR A 11 -26.14 45.25 13.70
N TYR A 12 -25.67 44.03 13.94
CA TYR A 12 -26.56 42.87 14.01
C TYR A 12 -27.48 43.00 15.23
N PRO A 13 -28.77 42.66 15.10
CA PRO A 13 -29.67 42.64 16.24
C PRO A 13 -29.12 41.66 17.29
N ARG A 14 -29.18 42.04 18.57
CA ARG A 14 -28.66 41.24 19.70
C ARG A 14 -29.14 39.79 19.68
N THR A 15 -30.34 39.53 19.16
CA THR A 15 -30.93 38.20 18.99
C THR A 15 -30.11 37.30 18.07
N VAL A 16 -29.56 37.84 16.97
CA VAL A 16 -28.73 37.08 16.02
C VAL A 16 -27.39 36.70 16.65
N VAL A 17 -26.79 37.61 17.41
CA VAL A 17 -25.53 37.34 18.12
C VAL A 17 -25.72 36.24 19.19
N VAL A 18 -26.82 36.29 19.95
CA VAL A 18 -27.13 35.26 20.97
C VAL A 18 -27.40 33.89 20.35
N LEU A 19 -28.11 33.85 19.22
CA LEU A 19 -28.34 32.59 18.49
C LEU A 19 -27.04 31.99 17.95
N ALA A 20 -26.19 32.81 17.32
CA ALA A 20 -24.89 32.35 16.81
C ALA A 20 -23.98 31.82 17.92
N ALA A 21 -23.91 32.54 19.06
CA ALA A 21 -23.14 32.09 20.22
C ALA A 21 -23.66 30.76 20.79
N SER A 22 -24.98 30.57 20.85
CA SER A 22 -25.61 29.33 21.32
C SER A 22 -25.27 28.15 20.41
N VAL A 23 -25.33 28.32 19.09
CA VAL A 23 -24.99 27.26 18.12
C VAL A 23 -23.52 26.86 18.25
N ILE A 24 -22.61 27.84 18.33
CA ILE A 24 -21.18 27.58 18.51
C ILE A 24 -20.93 26.80 19.81
N ALA A 25 -21.57 27.20 20.92
CA ALA A 25 -21.42 26.52 22.20
C ALA A 25 -21.90 25.07 22.14
N VAL A 26 -23.06 24.79 21.53
CA VAL A 26 -23.59 23.43 21.38
C VAL A 26 -22.69 22.57 20.49
N SER A 27 -22.22 23.10 19.36
CA SER A 27 -21.28 22.38 18.48
C SER A 27 -19.95 22.08 19.18
N PHE A 28 -19.43 23.02 19.98
CA PHE A 28 -18.20 22.82 20.73
C PHE A 28 -18.38 21.74 21.81
N ILE A 29 -19.46 21.79 22.59
CA ILE A 29 -19.76 20.75 23.59
C ILE A 29 -19.92 19.38 22.94
N GLY A 30 -20.69 19.29 21.84
CA GLY A 30 -20.88 18.04 21.11
C GLY A 30 -19.59 17.44 20.58
N PHE A 31 -18.67 18.26 20.07
CA PHE A 31 -17.34 17.83 19.64
C PHE A 31 -16.55 17.20 20.80
N PHE A 32 -16.50 17.86 21.97
CA PHE A 32 -15.74 17.35 23.11
C PHE A 32 -16.37 16.12 23.77
N VAL A 33 -17.70 16.00 23.78
CA VAL A 33 -18.38 14.79 24.25
C VAL A 33 -18.06 13.61 23.32
N GLY A 34 -18.20 13.79 22.00
CA GLY A 34 -17.88 12.74 21.02
C GLY A 34 -16.42 12.28 21.05
N VAL A 35 -15.48 13.17 21.36
CA VAL A 35 -14.06 12.82 21.50
C VAL A 35 -13.77 12.06 22.81
N ARG A 36 -14.60 12.19 23.84
CA ARG A 36 -14.40 11.48 25.13
C ARG A 36 -14.96 10.06 25.15
N GLU A 37 -16.04 9.79 24.40
CA GLU A 37 -16.67 8.45 24.34
C GLU A 37 -15.70 7.38 23.79
N SER A 38 -14.73 7.77 22.95
CA SER A 38 -13.71 6.86 22.40
C SER A 38 -12.70 6.33 23.42
N ALA A 39 -12.72 6.80 24.67
CA ALA A 39 -11.70 6.45 25.67
C ALA A 39 -12.17 5.42 26.72
N THR A 40 -13.47 5.12 26.82
CA THR A 40 -14.00 4.40 28.01
C THR A 40 -14.73 3.09 27.73
N GLU A 41 -15.13 2.78 26.50
CA GLU A 41 -15.76 1.48 26.19
C GLU A 41 -14.71 0.46 25.69
N GLY A 42 -13.95 -0.11 26.63
CA GLY A 42 -13.01 -1.19 26.31
C GLY A 42 -12.27 -1.84 27.48
N ALA A 43 -12.62 -1.52 28.73
CA ALA A 43 -11.84 -1.94 29.90
C ALA A 43 -12.66 -2.73 30.93
N GLU A 44 -13.40 -3.75 30.50
CA GLU A 44 -13.86 -4.82 31.40
C GLU A 44 -13.40 -6.19 30.90
N GLY A 45 -12.09 -6.30 30.72
CA GLY A 45 -11.37 -7.56 30.72
C GLY A 45 -9.99 -7.25 31.24
N HIS A 46 -9.72 -7.50 32.52
CA HIS A 46 -8.36 -7.42 33.05
C HIS A 46 -7.55 -8.55 32.39
N PRO A 47 -6.63 -8.28 31.44
CA PRO A 47 -5.67 -9.32 31.08
C PRO A 47 -4.87 -9.61 32.34
N THR A 48 -4.81 -10.88 32.72
CA THR A 48 -3.89 -11.38 33.73
C THR A 48 -2.52 -10.77 33.47
N ARG A 49 -2.06 -9.92 34.39
CA ARG A 49 -0.77 -9.23 34.28
C ARG A 49 0.32 -10.29 34.26
N LEU A 50 0.83 -10.61 33.07
CA LEU A 50 2.07 -11.37 32.94
C LEU A 50 3.14 -10.62 33.73
N GLN A 51 3.58 -11.19 34.85
CA GLN A 51 4.73 -10.70 35.58
C GLN A 51 5.98 -11.02 34.76
N VAL A 52 6.35 -10.08 33.90
CA VAL A 52 7.64 -10.12 33.20
C VAL A 52 8.69 -9.52 34.13
N ASP A 53 9.78 -10.25 34.36
CA ASP A 53 10.88 -9.81 35.20
C ASP A 53 11.46 -8.51 34.65
N SER A 54 11.35 -7.43 35.43
CA SER A 54 11.69 -6.08 34.99
C SER A 54 13.18 -5.90 34.70
N ALA A 55 14.01 -6.83 35.16
CA ALA A 55 15.45 -6.87 34.88
C ALA A 55 15.78 -7.28 33.43
N LEU A 56 14.84 -7.92 32.71
CA LEU A 56 15.03 -8.39 31.32
C LEU A 56 14.49 -7.41 30.27
N VAL A 57 13.78 -6.35 30.70
CA VAL A 57 13.14 -5.41 29.78
C VAL A 57 14.02 -4.18 29.61
N ALA A 58 14.49 -3.95 28.39
CA ALA A 58 15.23 -2.75 28.06
C ALA A 58 14.42 -1.49 28.44
N PRO A 59 15.05 -0.46 29.04
CA PRO A 59 14.33 0.74 29.47
C PRO A 59 13.67 1.43 28.28
N ALA A 60 12.44 1.90 28.48
CA ALA A 60 11.71 2.63 27.45
C ALA A 60 12.50 3.86 27.01
N LEU A 61 12.68 4.01 25.69
CA LEU A 61 13.31 5.19 25.11
C LEU A 61 12.47 6.44 25.41
N SER A 62 13.14 7.53 25.76
CA SER A 62 12.48 8.84 25.87
C SER A 62 12.06 9.38 24.50
N TYR A 63 11.05 10.26 24.48
CA TYR A 63 10.61 10.94 23.26
C TYR A 63 11.73 11.73 22.56
N ALA A 64 12.67 12.28 23.31
CA ALA A 64 13.84 12.96 22.77
C ALA A 64 14.77 11.96 22.03
N GLN A 65 15.04 10.80 22.64
CA GLN A 65 15.86 9.76 22.02
C GLN A 65 15.21 9.15 20.77
N LEU A 66 13.88 9.00 20.76
CA LEU A 66 13.13 8.57 19.57
C LEU A 66 13.24 9.59 18.43
N ARG A 67 13.20 10.89 18.75
CA ARG A 67 13.34 11.99 17.78
C ARG A 67 14.77 12.12 17.25
N GLU A 68 15.77 11.86 18.08
CA GLU A 68 17.19 11.91 17.67
C GLU A 68 17.57 10.72 16.78
N LYS A 69 17.13 9.50 17.14
CA LYS A 69 17.39 8.28 16.38
C LYS A 69 16.74 8.26 14.99
N SER A 70 15.60 8.92 14.85
CA SER A 70 14.88 9.05 13.57
C SER A 70 15.47 10.12 12.64
N ARG A 71 16.23 11.09 13.17
CA ARG A 71 16.80 12.21 12.40
C ARG A 71 18.12 11.90 11.71
N THR A 72 18.92 10.99 12.25
CA THR A 72 20.30 10.75 11.79
C THR A 72 20.46 9.64 10.75
N ALA A 73 19.40 8.88 10.46
CA ALA A 73 19.51 7.64 9.68
C ALA A 73 19.07 7.66 8.20
N PRO A 74 18.07 8.44 7.72
CA PRO A 74 17.42 8.07 6.45
C PRO A 74 18.16 8.56 5.19
N THR A 75 18.83 9.71 5.20
CA THR A 75 19.42 10.28 3.97
C THR A 75 20.74 9.62 3.59
N THR A 76 21.62 9.34 4.55
CA THR A 76 22.93 8.72 4.29
C THR A 76 22.80 7.23 3.91
N GLN A 77 21.86 6.50 4.52
CA GLN A 77 21.61 5.10 4.17
C GLN A 77 20.95 4.93 2.81
N ALA A 78 19.96 5.76 2.45
CA ALA A 78 19.34 5.70 1.14
C ALA A 78 20.35 5.94 0.01
N GLU A 79 21.25 6.90 0.20
CA GLU A 79 22.31 7.20 -0.78
C GLU A 79 23.36 6.10 -0.85
N ALA A 80 23.76 5.53 0.30
CA ALA A 80 24.69 4.40 0.34
C ALA A 80 24.10 3.14 -0.31
N LEU A 81 22.81 2.85 -0.08
CA LEU A 81 22.09 1.75 -0.71
C LEU A 81 22.04 1.90 -2.23
N ARG A 82 21.82 3.12 -2.74
CA ARG A 82 21.85 3.38 -4.19
C ARG A 82 23.23 3.15 -4.81
N LYS A 83 24.32 3.36 -4.06
CA LYS A 83 25.69 3.12 -4.55
C LYS A 83 26.02 1.63 -4.70
N ILE A 84 25.38 0.76 -3.91
CA ILE A 84 25.53 -0.69 -4.00
C ILE A 84 24.40 -1.37 -4.79
N ALA A 85 23.36 -0.60 -5.15
CA ALA A 85 22.25 -1.08 -5.95
C ALA A 85 22.75 -1.46 -7.35
N ALA A 86 22.45 -2.68 -7.77
CA ALA A 86 22.64 -3.06 -9.16
C ALA A 86 21.39 -2.66 -9.95
N VAL A 87 21.57 -2.04 -11.11
CA VAL A 87 20.54 -2.04 -12.16
C VAL A 87 20.61 -3.40 -12.82
N PRO A 88 19.59 -4.27 -12.70
CA PRO A 88 19.68 -5.61 -13.26
C PRO A 88 19.75 -5.53 -14.79
N SER A 89 20.90 -5.87 -15.38
CA SER A 89 21.12 -5.86 -16.83
C SER A 89 20.80 -7.22 -17.45
N GLU A 90 19.57 -7.68 -17.28
CA GLU A 90 19.11 -8.92 -17.90
C GLU A 90 17.82 -8.60 -18.67
N ASP A 91 17.89 -8.77 -19.99
CA ASP A 91 16.76 -8.74 -20.90
C ASP A 91 15.68 -9.72 -20.39
N GLY A 92 14.40 -9.37 -20.54
CA GLY A 92 13.31 -10.23 -20.08
C GLY A 92 13.43 -11.64 -20.65
N ASN A 93 13.74 -12.62 -19.80
CA ASN A 93 13.86 -14.01 -20.22
C ASN A 93 12.44 -14.63 -20.26
N ARG A 94 11.98 -15.00 -21.46
CA ARG A 94 10.70 -15.68 -21.70
C ARG A 94 10.72 -17.18 -21.39
N ASP A 95 11.61 -17.63 -20.52
CA ASP A 95 11.56 -18.99 -20.00
C ASP A 95 10.23 -19.18 -19.25
N GLY A 96 9.38 -20.06 -19.78
CA GLY A 96 8.06 -20.35 -19.22
C GLY A 96 8.13 -20.91 -17.81
N GLU A 97 9.18 -21.67 -17.48
CA GLU A 97 9.39 -22.21 -16.14
C GLU A 97 9.71 -21.09 -15.16
N ARG A 98 10.68 -20.23 -15.51
CA ARG A 98 11.03 -19.05 -14.70
C ARG A 98 9.86 -18.08 -14.53
N THR A 99 9.03 -17.94 -15.57
CA THR A 99 7.80 -17.13 -15.50
C THR A 99 6.85 -17.71 -14.45
N TYR A 100 6.62 -19.02 -14.47
CA TYR A 100 5.75 -19.69 -13.51
C TYR A 100 6.26 -19.55 -12.07
N THR A 101 7.56 -19.77 -11.83
CA THR A 101 8.15 -19.66 -10.49
C THR A 101 8.03 -18.24 -9.92
N ASP A 102 8.28 -17.21 -10.73
CA ASP A 102 8.21 -15.81 -10.28
C ASP A 102 6.76 -15.36 -10.04
N VAL A 103 5.81 -15.82 -10.86
CA VAL A 103 4.38 -15.60 -10.63
C VAL A 103 3.94 -16.27 -9.32
N LEU A 104 4.35 -17.52 -9.08
CA LEU A 104 4.01 -18.25 -7.87
C LEU A 104 4.59 -17.58 -6.61
N ALA A 105 5.87 -17.16 -6.65
CA ALA A 105 6.49 -16.43 -5.55
C ALA A 105 5.74 -15.12 -5.23
N ARG A 106 5.25 -14.39 -6.24
CA ARG A 106 4.37 -13.22 -6.04
C ARG A 106 3.05 -13.62 -5.39
N SER A 107 2.41 -14.67 -5.88
CA SER A 107 1.10 -15.13 -5.40
C SER A 107 1.15 -15.55 -3.94
N ASN A 108 2.24 -16.16 -3.48
CA ASN A 108 2.40 -16.59 -2.08
C ASN A 108 2.40 -15.43 -1.06
N LEU A 109 2.65 -14.21 -1.51
CA LEU A 109 2.55 -13.02 -0.65
C LEU A 109 1.17 -12.38 -0.68
N ARG A 110 0.17 -12.97 -1.34
CA ARG A 110 -1.15 -12.39 -1.57
C ARG A 110 -2.24 -13.40 -1.23
N ALA A 111 -3.37 -12.89 -0.75
CA ALA A 111 -4.56 -13.73 -0.53
C ALA A 111 -5.20 -14.18 -1.86
N TYR A 112 -5.15 -13.33 -2.90
CA TYR A 112 -5.67 -13.58 -4.24
C TYR A 112 -4.99 -12.64 -5.26
N ASP A 113 -5.13 -12.90 -6.56
CA ASP A 113 -4.61 -11.96 -7.57
C ASP A 113 -5.41 -10.65 -7.56
N GLY A 114 -4.71 -9.59 -7.18
CA GLY A 114 -5.28 -8.26 -6.97
C GLY A 114 -5.04 -7.78 -5.55
N ALA A 115 -4.96 -8.70 -4.58
CA ALA A 115 -4.70 -8.35 -3.19
C ALA A 115 -3.35 -7.62 -3.02
N PRO A 116 -3.27 -6.63 -2.11
CA PRO A 116 -2.00 -6.07 -1.66
C PRO A 116 -1.10 -7.20 -1.13
N PRO A 117 0.20 -7.21 -1.48
CA PRO A 117 1.14 -8.16 -0.89
C PRO A 117 1.35 -7.90 0.60
N MET A 118 1.52 -8.98 1.36
CA MET A 118 2.07 -8.94 2.71
C MET A 118 3.53 -8.49 2.69
N VAL A 119 3.99 -7.86 3.77
CA VAL A 119 5.38 -7.45 3.94
C VAL A 119 6.18 -8.61 4.54
N PRO A 120 7.12 -9.23 3.80
CA PRO A 120 7.81 -10.45 4.24
C PRO A 120 9.00 -10.17 5.17
N HIS A 121 9.22 -8.93 5.57
CA HIS A 121 10.33 -8.49 6.40
C HIS A 121 9.83 -7.60 7.54
N PRO A 122 10.61 -7.44 8.62
CA PRO A 122 10.28 -6.52 9.70
C PRO A 122 10.13 -5.08 9.17
N ILE A 123 9.19 -4.33 9.76
CA ILE A 123 9.00 -2.91 9.50
C ILE A 123 8.91 -2.14 10.82
N PRO A 124 9.42 -0.89 10.89
CA PRO A 124 9.07 -0.01 11.97
C PRO A 124 7.59 0.37 11.85
N ILE A 125 6.81 0.25 12.94
CA ILE A 125 5.35 0.49 12.97
C ILE A 125 5.00 1.99 12.74
N ARG A 126 5.97 2.87 12.46
CA ARG A 126 5.75 4.33 12.33
C ARG A 126 6.44 4.94 11.10
N GLY A 127 5.63 5.55 10.22
CA GLY A 127 6.03 6.44 9.11
C GLY A 127 6.26 5.74 7.75
N ASP A 128 6.01 6.45 6.65
CA ASP A 128 6.10 5.91 5.26
C ASP A 128 7.44 6.14 4.58
N LEU A 129 8.18 7.16 5.03
CA LEU A 129 9.51 7.51 4.49
C LEU A 129 10.49 6.31 4.44
N PRO A 130 10.49 5.39 5.42
CA PRO A 130 11.35 4.21 5.37
C PRO A 130 11.05 3.28 4.18
N CYS A 131 9.77 3.07 3.84
CA CYS A 131 9.36 2.11 2.80
C CYS A 131 9.86 2.52 1.42
N LEU A 132 9.67 3.81 1.08
CA LEU A 132 10.02 4.36 -0.23
C LEU A 132 11.53 4.41 -0.47
N THR A 133 12.36 4.27 0.57
CA THR A 133 13.82 4.18 0.42
C THR A 133 14.23 3.01 -0.48
N CYS A 134 13.52 1.88 -0.37
CA CYS A 134 13.77 0.68 -1.16
C CYS A 134 12.70 0.46 -2.24
N HIS A 135 11.46 0.85 -1.98
CA HIS A 135 10.32 0.50 -2.84
C HIS A 135 9.95 1.58 -3.86
N ASP A 136 10.45 2.82 -3.80
CA ASP A 136 10.03 3.86 -4.76
C ASP A 136 10.22 3.43 -6.23
N GLN A 137 11.48 3.17 -6.61
CA GLN A 137 11.83 2.67 -7.94
C GLN A 137 12.19 1.17 -7.94
N GLY A 138 12.03 0.54 -6.77
CA GLY A 138 12.58 -0.78 -6.47
C GLY A 138 14.09 -0.73 -6.23
N LEU A 139 14.61 -1.78 -5.60
CA LEU A 139 16.01 -1.89 -5.21
C LEU A 139 16.47 -3.35 -5.32
N VAL A 140 17.68 -3.57 -5.82
CA VAL A 140 18.31 -4.90 -5.84
C VAL A 140 19.69 -4.82 -5.22
N VAL A 141 19.92 -5.62 -4.19
CA VAL A 141 21.20 -5.73 -3.47
C VAL A 141 21.53 -7.20 -3.29
N GLY A 142 22.50 -7.71 -4.06
CA GLY A 142 22.81 -9.14 -4.08
C GLY A 142 21.58 -9.96 -4.50
N SER A 143 21.15 -10.90 -3.65
CA SER A 143 19.93 -11.69 -3.86
C SER A 143 18.65 -11.02 -3.37
N LEU A 144 18.75 -9.91 -2.63
CA LEU A 144 17.59 -9.20 -2.08
C LEU A 144 16.99 -8.28 -3.14
N ARG A 145 15.66 -8.29 -3.23
CA ARG A 145 14.89 -7.47 -4.16
C ARG A 145 13.71 -6.81 -3.46
N ALA A 146 13.67 -5.49 -3.52
CA ALA A 146 12.49 -4.70 -3.21
C ALA A 146 11.76 -4.37 -4.52
N PRO A 147 10.52 -4.83 -4.73
CA PRO A 147 9.73 -4.42 -5.89
C PRO A 147 9.43 -2.93 -5.83
N ALA A 148 9.36 -2.29 -7.01
CA ALA A 148 8.89 -0.91 -7.08
C ALA A 148 7.40 -0.81 -6.72
N VAL A 149 6.95 0.36 -6.26
CA VAL A 149 5.53 0.62 -6.02
C VAL A 149 4.79 0.59 -7.36
N SER A 150 3.69 -0.15 -7.44
CA SER A 150 2.91 -0.37 -8.68
C SER A 150 1.77 0.64 -8.90
N HIS A 151 1.60 1.58 -7.99
CA HIS A 151 0.51 2.55 -7.95
C HIS A 151 1.01 3.94 -7.55
N ALA A 152 0.14 4.94 -7.66
CA ALA A 152 0.44 6.28 -7.16
C ALA A 152 0.87 6.22 -5.68
N LYS A 153 1.89 7.00 -5.31
CA LYS A 153 2.44 7.00 -3.95
C LYS A 153 1.37 7.41 -2.94
N LEU A 154 1.19 6.60 -1.90
CA LEU A 154 0.26 6.84 -0.81
C LEU A 154 1.02 7.14 0.49
N THR A 155 0.34 7.77 1.44
CA THR A 155 0.89 8.22 2.74
C THR A 155 0.66 7.23 3.88
N ASN A 156 0.29 5.98 3.59
CA ASN A 156 0.20 4.93 4.60
C ASN A 156 0.29 3.56 3.94
N CYS A 157 1.49 3.00 3.85
CA CYS A 157 1.70 1.69 3.22
C CYS A 157 1.03 0.56 4.02
N VAL A 158 1.04 0.65 5.35
CA VAL A 158 0.56 -0.42 6.25
C VAL A 158 -0.96 -0.46 6.40
N GLN A 159 -1.68 0.48 5.79
CA GLN A 159 -3.14 0.39 5.65
C GLN A 159 -3.55 -0.78 4.76
N CYS A 160 -2.71 -1.14 3.79
CA CYS A 160 -2.98 -2.23 2.84
C CYS A 160 -1.95 -3.37 2.94
N HIS A 161 -0.69 -3.04 3.22
CA HIS A 161 0.39 -4.02 3.29
C HIS A 161 0.64 -4.48 4.73
N VAL A 162 0.04 -5.61 5.10
CA VAL A 162 0.16 -6.20 6.43
C VAL A 162 1.47 -6.99 6.55
N PRO A 163 2.22 -6.91 7.67
CA PRO A 163 3.39 -7.76 7.88
C PRO A 163 3.01 -9.24 7.91
N ALA A 164 3.79 -10.08 7.24
CA ALA A 164 3.54 -11.53 7.17
C ALA A 164 3.60 -12.20 8.55
N ASN A 165 4.40 -11.66 9.47
CA ASN A 165 4.52 -12.16 10.83
C ASN A 165 3.46 -11.57 11.78
N GLY A 166 2.50 -10.77 11.29
CA GLY A 166 1.49 -10.11 12.11
C GLY A 166 1.90 -8.72 12.61
N PRO A 167 1.00 -8.01 13.31
CA PRO A 167 1.20 -6.62 13.72
C PRO A 167 2.21 -6.47 14.88
N PHE A 168 2.70 -7.58 15.43
CA PHE A 168 3.55 -7.59 16.61
C PHE A 168 5.03 -7.51 16.21
N PRO A 169 5.86 -6.76 16.97
CA PRO A 169 7.30 -6.62 16.70
C PRO A 169 8.06 -7.95 16.60
N ASP A 170 7.64 -8.96 17.37
CA ASP A 170 8.27 -10.28 17.45
C ASP A 170 7.47 -11.36 16.70
N GLY A 171 6.49 -10.93 15.90
CA GLY A 171 5.55 -11.81 15.21
C GLY A 171 4.38 -12.28 16.09
N PHE A 172 3.47 -13.06 15.51
CA PHE A 172 2.39 -13.70 16.28
C PHE A 172 2.98 -14.51 17.44
N PRO A 173 2.48 -14.32 18.67
CA PRO A 173 2.84 -15.21 19.76
C PRO A 173 2.51 -16.66 19.37
N ALA A 174 3.43 -17.58 19.63
CA ALA A 174 3.33 -18.98 19.18
C ALA A 174 2.10 -19.73 19.74
N ASP A 175 1.45 -19.15 20.76
CA ASP A 175 0.24 -19.63 21.41
C ASP A 175 -1.06 -19.05 20.84
N ILE A 176 -0.99 -18.12 19.87
CA ILE A 176 -2.17 -17.60 19.18
C ILE A 176 -2.42 -18.44 17.92
N GLU A 177 -3.21 -19.48 18.10
CA GLU A 177 -3.82 -20.25 17.01
C GLU A 177 -4.99 -19.45 16.39
N PRO A 178 -5.25 -19.57 15.07
CA PRO A 178 -6.45 -19.02 14.45
C PRO A 178 -7.70 -19.52 15.17
N ILE A 179 -8.56 -18.59 15.62
CA ILE A 179 -9.81 -18.90 16.35
C ILE A 179 -10.74 -19.80 15.49
N ALA A 180 -10.65 -19.66 14.17
CA ALA A 180 -11.27 -20.54 13.20
C ALA A 180 -10.45 -20.53 11.90
N LEU A 181 -10.43 -21.67 11.22
CA LEU A 181 -9.96 -21.73 9.84
C LEU A 181 -11.01 -21.07 8.93
N ASN A 182 -10.55 -20.39 7.89
CA ASN A 182 -11.43 -19.88 6.84
C ASN A 182 -11.37 -20.79 5.61
N GLU A 183 -12.47 -20.90 4.88
CA GLU A 183 -12.57 -21.64 3.61
C GLU A 183 -12.33 -20.73 2.39
N PHE A 184 -11.72 -19.55 2.60
CA PHE A 184 -11.52 -18.59 1.53
C PHE A 184 -10.54 -19.15 0.50
N SER A 185 -10.97 -19.19 -0.76
CA SER A 185 -10.12 -19.51 -1.90
C SER A 185 -10.03 -18.30 -2.81
N GLY A 186 -8.81 -17.79 -2.98
CA GLY A 186 -8.53 -16.62 -3.79
C GLY A 186 -8.52 -16.91 -5.30
N LEU A 187 -8.72 -15.86 -6.10
CA LEU A 187 -8.43 -15.92 -7.54
C LEU A 187 -6.94 -16.19 -7.77
N ALA A 188 -6.62 -17.18 -8.60
CA ALA A 188 -5.25 -17.47 -8.98
C ALA A 188 -4.69 -16.40 -9.94
N ALA A 189 -3.40 -16.13 -9.86
CA ALA A 189 -2.72 -15.26 -10.81
C ALA A 189 -2.73 -15.90 -12.20
N ALA A 190 -2.97 -15.08 -13.23
CA ALA A 190 -2.91 -15.55 -14.60
C ALA A 190 -1.47 -15.87 -15.01
N HIS A 191 -1.26 -17.04 -15.62
CA HIS A 191 0.05 -17.48 -16.12
C HIS A 191 0.26 -17.14 -17.60
N GLN A 192 -0.82 -16.95 -18.35
CA GLN A 192 -0.78 -16.64 -19.78
C GLN A 192 -1.90 -15.68 -20.15
N SER A 193 -1.60 -14.83 -21.13
CA SER A 193 -2.52 -13.83 -21.64
C SER A 193 -3.07 -14.24 -23.00
N PRO A 194 -4.39 -14.14 -23.24
CA PRO A 194 -4.94 -14.34 -24.57
C PRO A 194 -4.46 -13.25 -25.53
N ARG A 195 -4.49 -13.56 -26.82
CA ARG A 195 -4.19 -12.65 -27.94
C ARG A 195 -5.38 -12.63 -28.87
N ALA A 196 -5.63 -11.49 -29.50
CA ALA A 196 -6.72 -11.36 -30.47
C ALA A 196 -6.45 -12.15 -31.76
N TRP A 197 -5.17 -12.27 -32.17
CA TRP A 197 -4.70 -13.10 -33.28
C TRP A 197 -3.21 -13.45 -33.08
N ASP A 198 -2.68 -14.35 -33.92
CA ASP A 198 -1.26 -14.74 -33.85
C ASP A 198 -0.34 -13.54 -34.10
N GLY A 199 0.69 -13.39 -33.27
CA GLY A 199 1.58 -12.21 -33.28
C GLY A 199 1.01 -10.92 -32.67
N ALA A 200 -0.31 -10.81 -32.38
CA ALA A 200 -0.86 -9.65 -31.67
C ALA A 200 -0.29 -9.55 -30.25
N PRO A 201 -0.05 -8.35 -29.69
CA PRO A 201 0.35 -8.22 -28.28
C PRO A 201 -0.61 -8.93 -27.33
N PRO A 202 -0.11 -9.55 -26.23
CA PRO A 202 -0.98 -10.17 -25.24
C PRO A 202 -1.83 -9.13 -24.51
N VAL A 203 -3.07 -9.50 -24.20
CA VAL A 203 -3.96 -8.72 -23.32
C VAL A 203 -3.40 -8.72 -21.89
N VAL A 204 -3.53 -7.61 -21.15
CA VAL A 204 -3.14 -7.57 -19.73
C VAL A 204 -4.02 -8.56 -18.93
N PRO A 205 -3.45 -9.59 -18.29
CA PRO A 205 -4.22 -10.70 -17.74
C PRO A 205 -4.60 -10.51 -16.27
N HIS A 206 -4.41 -9.31 -15.73
CA HIS A 206 -4.75 -8.91 -14.37
C HIS A 206 -5.39 -7.52 -14.40
N SER A 207 -6.08 -7.13 -13.32
CA SER A 207 -6.53 -5.74 -13.16
C SER A 207 -5.34 -4.78 -13.12
N THR A 208 -5.52 -3.59 -13.70
CA THR A 208 -4.58 -2.47 -13.64
C THR A 208 -4.84 -1.53 -12.46
N TRP A 209 -5.95 -1.71 -11.74
CA TRP A 209 -6.21 -0.97 -10.51
C TRP A 209 -5.13 -1.29 -9.47
N MET A 210 -4.49 -0.23 -8.95
CA MET A 210 -3.31 -0.31 -8.07
C MET A 210 -2.08 -0.99 -8.70
N ARG A 211 -2.06 -1.10 -10.04
CA ARG A 211 -0.97 -1.68 -10.87
C ARG A 211 -0.74 -0.88 -12.15
N GLN A 212 -0.90 0.44 -12.06
CA GLN A 212 -0.78 1.35 -13.19
C GLN A 212 0.68 1.55 -13.64
N GLU A 213 1.64 1.37 -12.73
CA GLU A 213 3.07 1.45 -13.04
C GLU A 213 3.58 0.09 -13.55
N CYS A 214 3.34 -0.22 -14.82
CA CYS A 214 3.64 -1.54 -15.40
C CYS A 214 5.10 -1.98 -15.19
N ASP A 215 6.04 -1.03 -15.23
CA ASP A 215 7.48 -1.28 -15.05
C ASP A 215 7.84 -1.71 -13.63
N SER A 216 6.95 -1.54 -12.65
CA SER A 216 7.19 -2.03 -11.29
C SER A 216 7.36 -3.55 -11.21
N CYS A 217 6.71 -4.26 -12.15
CA CYS A 217 6.76 -5.71 -12.28
C CYS A 217 7.46 -6.13 -13.58
N HIS A 218 7.19 -5.42 -14.68
CA HIS A 218 7.69 -5.77 -16.00
C HIS A 218 9.01 -5.08 -16.37
N GLY A 219 9.46 -4.10 -15.57
CA GLY A 219 10.69 -3.35 -15.81
C GLY A 219 11.94 -3.99 -15.19
N PRO A 220 13.09 -3.30 -15.26
CA PRO A 220 14.39 -3.87 -14.84
C PRO A 220 14.48 -4.26 -13.37
N SER A 221 13.74 -3.59 -12.47
CA SER A 221 13.68 -3.95 -11.04
C SER A 221 12.71 -5.09 -10.75
N GLY A 222 11.88 -5.49 -11.72
CA GLY A 222 10.96 -6.62 -11.64
C GLY A 222 11.66 -7.99 -11.56
N ALA A 223 10.90 -9.02 -11.19
CA ALA A 223 11.40 -10.39 -11.18
C ALA A 223 11.64 -10.88 -12.62
N PRO A 224 12.79 -11.50 -12.94
CA PRO A 224 13.20 -11.72 -14.33
C PRO A 224 12.22 -12.49 -15.21
N GLY A 225 11.50 -13.48 -14.68
CA GLY A 225 10.51 -14.27 -15.41
C GLY A 225 9.23 -13.51 -15.75
N ILE A 226 8.97 -12.38 -15.11
CA ILE A 226 7.81 -11.52 -15.42
C ILE A 226 8.22 -10.23 -16.14
N ARG A 227 9.48 -10.06 -16.53
CA ARG A 227 9.91 -8.85 -17.25
C ARG A 227 9.38 -8.83 -18.67
N THR A 228 9.10 -7.63 -19.17
CA THR A 228 8.87 -7.45 -20.59
C THR A 228 10.20 -7.52 -21.36
N THR A 229 10.13 -7.98 -22.60
CA THR A 229 11.25 -7.94 -23.55
C THR A 229 11.50 -6.55 -24.12
N HIS A 230 10.64 -5.57 -23.83
CA HIS A 230 10.74 -4.21 -24.35
C HIS A 230 10.40 -3.16 -23.27
N PRO A 231 11.23 -3.07 -22.21
CA PRO A 231 10.97 -2.15 -21.08
C PRO A 231 11.10 -0.67 -21.48
N LEU A 232 11.70 -0.38 -22.64
CA LEU A 232 11.86 0.99 -23.15
C LEU A 232 10.55 1.61 -23.69
N ARG A 233 9.45 0.84 -23.71
CA ARG A 233 8.14 1.32 -24.21
C ARG A 233 7.46 2.15 -23.12
N GLN A 234 7.29 3.45 -23.39
CA GLN A 234 6.73 4.40 -22.41
C GLN A 234 5.24 4.22 -22.10
N ASN A 235 4.48 3.58 -22.99
CA ASN A 235 3.05 3.34 -22.79
C ASN A 235 2.69 1.91 -23.18
N CYS A 236 2.67 1.02 -22.18
CA CYS A 236 2.35 -0.39 -22.38
C CYS A 236 0.92 -0.59 -22.91
N LEU A 237 -0.02 0.24 -22.46
CA LEU A 237 -1.44 0.15 -22.81
C LEU A 237 -1.76 0.60 -24.24
N GLN A 238 -0.79 1.20 -24.94
CA GLN A 238 -0.92 1.46 -26.37
C GLN A 238 -1.07 0.16 -27.18
N CYS A 239 -0.41 -0.91 -26.74
CA CYS A 239 -0.38 -2.20 -27.42
C CYS A 239 -1.06 -3.31 -26.62
N HIS A 240 -0.91 -3.30 -25.30
CA HIS A 240 -1.48 -4.29 -24.41
C HIS A 240 -2.84 -3.82 -23.92
N ALA A 241 -3.90 -4.26 -24.59
CA ALA A 241 -5.27 -3.97 -24.16
C ALA A 241 -5.54 -4.55 -22.78
N THR A 242 -6.32 -3.84 -21.95
CA THR A 242 -6.79 -4.35 -20.66
C THR A 242 -7.91 -5.37 -20.84
N SER A 243 -7.97 -6.38 -19.99
CA SER A 243 -9.10 -7.30 -19.96
C SER A 243 -10.37 -6.60 -19.47
N ALA A 244 -11.40 -6.56 -20.31
CA ALA A 244 -12.70 -6.01 -19.95
C ALA A 244 -13.34 -6.71 -18.73
N ILE A 245 -13.12 -8.03 -18.62
CA ILE A 245 -13.63 -8.87 -17.53
C ILE A 245 -12.99 -8.46 -16.19
N LEU A 246 -11.69 -8.11 -16.20
CA LEU A 246 -10.94 -7.81 -14.98
C LEU A 246 -11.03 -6.35 -14.56
N GLU A 247 -11.37 -5.44 -15.48
CA GLU A 247 -11.50 -4.00 -15.21
C GLU A 247 -12.91 -3.59 -14.77
N ASN A 248 -13.80 -4.54 -14.47
CA ASN A 248 -15.18 -4.28 -14.05
C ASN A 248 -15.90 -3.26 -14.94
N ARG A 249 -15.58 -3.21 -16.24
CA ARG A 249 -16.38 -2.43 -17.19
C ARG A 249 -17.76 -3.08 -17.24
N PRO A 250 -18.85 -2.31 -17.09
CA PRO A 250 -20.19 -2.89 -17.16
C PRO A 250 -20.31 -3.65 -18.49
N MET A 251 -20.65 -4.94 -18.43
CA MET A 251 -20.67 -5.83 -19.61
C MET A 251 -21.58 -5.31 -20.72
N GLU A 252 -22.58 -4.50 -20.36
CA GLU A 252 -23.48 -3.75 -21.26
C GLU A 252 -22.75 -2.91 -22.32
N GLN A 253 -21.49 -2.51 -22.06
CA GLN A 253 -20.71 -1.61 -22.92
C GLN A 253 -19.65 -2.32 -23.77
N LEU A 254 -19.59 -3.65 -23.78
CA LEU A 254 -18.61 -4.38 -24.61
C LEU A 254 -19.16 -4.56 -26.04
N PRO A 255 -18.45 -4.10 -27.08
CA PRO A 255 -18.94 -4.12 -28.47
C PRO A 255 -19.04 -5.52 -29.08
N PHE A 256 -18.62 -6.56 -28.36
CA PHE A 256 -18.71 -7.94 -28.78
C PHE A 256 -19.36 -8.75 -27.66
N GLY A 257 -20.59 -9.22 -27.95
CA GLY A 257 -21.39 -10.03 -27.05
C GLY A 257 -20.65 -11.30 -26.59
N SER A 258 -21.14 -11.85 -25.49
CA SER A 258 -20.63 -12.94 -24.65
C SER A 258 -20.38 -14.31 -25.33
N GLU A 259 -20.19 -14.38 -26.64
CA GLU A 259 -20.05 -15.65 -27.37
C GLU A 259 -18.62 -16.21 -27.44
N LEU A 260 -17.60 -15.44 -27.02
CA LEU A 260 -16.18 -15.85 -27.10
C LEU A 260 -15.61 -16.51 -25.83
N LEU A 261 -16.46 -16.88 -24.87
CA LEU A 261 -16.05 -17.57 -23.63
C LEU A 261 -16.68 -18.97 -23.48
N ARG A 262 -16.94 -19.67 -24.60
CA ARG A 262 -17.23 -21.11 -24.61
C ARG A 262 -16.07 -21.90 -25.18
#